data_AF-A0A8S0HAA6-F1
#
_entry.id   AF-A0A8S0HAA6-F1
#
_cell.length_a   1.000
_cell.length_b   1.000
_cell.length_c   1.000
_cell.angle_alpha   90.00
_cell.angle_beta   90.00
_cell.angle_gamma   90.00
#
_symmetry.space_group_name_H-M   'P 1'
#
loop_
_entity.id
_entity.type
_entity.pdbx_description
1 polymer ?
#
loop_
_entity_poly.entity_id
_entity_poly.type
_entity_poly.pdbx_seq_one_letter_code
_entity_poly.pdbx_strand_id
1 'polypeptide(L)'
;MNVRDAQDGMTLIEVLVALLILAVGLLGAAAVQIKALQYTDSSRMTTQASFIAYDMLDRIRANAAADYSVAIPAEGNPGNVRDQDLYDFAANIASFAGPAARAASASSSMSTPFASPGTTPVPKAGRAACVAWSSAAGLQRNREACREPGR
;
A
#
# COMPACT_ATOMS: atom_id res chain seq x y z
N MET A 1 -35.44 -26.36 55.74
CA MET A 1 -35.16 -24.91 55.68
C MET A 1 -35.69 -24.39 54.36
N ASN A 2 -36.63 -23.44 54.38
CA ASN A 2 -37.22 -22.91 53.15
C ASN A 2 -36.49 -21.62 52.78
N VAL A 3 -35.58 -21.69 51.80
CA VAL A 3 -34.92 -20.51 51.23
C VAL A 3 -35.94 -19.88 50.30
N ARG A 4 -36.51 -18.75 50.72
CA ARG A 4 -37.36 -17.93 49.84
C ARG A 4 -36.42 -17.03 49.06
N ASP A 5 -36.16 -17.39 47.81
CA ASP A 5 -35.50 -16.48 46.87
C ASP A 5 -36.41 -15.26 46.65
N ALA A 6 -35.94 -14.09 47.09
CA ALA A 6 -36.58 -12.83 46.80
C ALA A 6 -36.32 -12.49 45.33
N GLN A 7 -37.35 -12.57 44.49
CA GLN A 7 -37.27 -12.04 43.14
C GLN A 7 -37.34 -10.52 43.23
N ASP A 8 -36.18 -9.87 43.13
CA ASP A 8 -36.10 -8.42 43.06
C ASP A 8 -36.51 -7.96 41.66
N GLY A 9 -37.48 -7.06 41.59
CA GLY A 9 -38.01 -6.56 40.31
C GLY A 9 -37.04 -5.59 39.65
N MET A 10 -36.78 -5.78 38.36
CA MET A 10 -35.92 -4.90 37.57
C MET A 10 -36.47 -3.47 37.53
N THR A 11 -35.64 -2.50 37.89
CA THR A 11 -36.02 -1.09 37.84
C THR A 11 -35.89 -0.53 36.42
N LEU A 12 -36.75 0.42 36.02
CA LEU A 12 -36.71 1.01 34.68
C LEU A 12 -35.41 1.81 34.41
N ILE A 13 -34.83 2.37 35.47
CA ILE A 13 -33.55 3.09 35.42
C ILE A 13 -32.38 2.15 35.14
N GLU A 14 -32.41 0.92 35.64
CA GLU A 14 -31.36 -0.09 35.45
C GLU A 14 -31.26 -0.53 34.00
N VAL A 15 -32.41 -0.76 33.35
CA VAL A 15 -32.47 -1.08 31.91
C VAL A 15 -31.98 0.09 31.05
N LEU A 16 -32.34 1.33 31.41
CA LEU A 16 -31.86 2.53 30.69
C LEU A 16 -30.34 2.68 30.77
N VAL A 17 -29.75 2.44 31.95
CA VAL A 17 -28.29 2.49 32.12
C VAL A 17 -27.61 1.33 31.36
N ALA A 18 -28.19 0.13 31.37
CA ALA A 18 -27.66 -1.00 30.60
C ALA A 18 -27.65 -0.72 29.09
N LEU A 19 -28.73 -0.15 28.54
CA LEU A 19 -28.82 0.24 27.14
C LEU A 19 -27.85 1.38 26.78
N LEU A 20 -27.62 2.34 27.69
CA LEU A 20 -26.63 3.40 27.50
C LEU A 20 -25.22 2.82 27.37
N ILE A 21 -24.83 1.94 28.31
CA ILE A 21 -23.52 1.28 28.29
C ILE A 21 -23.36 0.44 27.02
N LEU A 22 -24.40 -0.31 26.63
CA LEU A 22 -24.41 -1.12 25.41
C LEU A 22 -24.26 -0.26 24.15
N ALA A 23 -24.97 0.88 24.08
CA ALA A 23 -24.86 1.80 22.96
C ALA A 23 -23.45 2.37 22.81
N VAL A 24 -22.83 2.81 23.92
CA VAL A 24 -21.44 3.30 23.93
C VAL A 24 -20.45 2.18 23.54
N GLY A 25 -20.65 0.97 24.04
CA GLY A 25 -19.83 -0.19 23.70
C GLY A 25 -19.87 -0.56 22.21
N LEU A 26 -21.06 -0.55 21.61
CA LEU A 26 -21.23 -0.81 20.17
C LEU A 26 -20.61 0.29 19.31
N LEU A 27 -20.72 1.56 19.72
CA LEU A 27 -20.08 2.68 19.01
C LEU A 27 -18.55 2.55 19.02
N GLY A 28 -17.97 2.14 20.17
CA GLY A 28 -16.55 1.85 20.30
C GLY A 28 -16.10 0.69 19.40
N ALA A 29 -16.86 -0.40 19.36
CA ALA A 29 -16.55 -1.54 18.50
C ALA A 29 -16.60 -1.19 17.00
N ALA A 30 -17.59 -0.38 16.57
CA ALA A 30 -17.68 0.09 15.18
C ALA A 30 -16.50 0.98 14.79
N ALA A 31 -16.05 1.87 15.69
CA ALA A 31 -14.87 2.71 15.45
C ALA A 31 -13.60 1.86 15.25
N VAL A 32 -13.42 0.81 16.04
CA VAL A 32 -12.30 -0.15 15.87
C VAL A 32 -12.39 -0.88 14.54
N GLN A 33 -13.58 -1.30 14.11
CA GLN A 33 -13.78 -1.97 12.81
C GLN A 33 -13.40 -1.06 11.63
N ILE A 34 -13.75 0.23 11.66
CA ILE A 34 -13.35 1.19 10.62
C ILE A 34 -11.83 1.32 10.55
N LYS A 35 -11.15 1.38 11.71
CA LYS A 35 -9.69 1.41 11.75
C LYS A 35 -9.09 0.12 11.20
N ALA A 36 -9.65 -1.04 11.56
CA ALA A 36 -9.19 -2.34 11.05
C ALA A 36 -9.33 -2.43 9.52
N LEU A 37 -10.40 -1.91 8.92
CA LEU A 37 -10.55 -1.82 7.47
C LEU A 37 -9.46 -0.96 6.83
N GLN A 38 -9.19 0.23 7.39
CA GLN A 38 -8.12 1.10 6.91
C GLN A 38 -6.74 0.44 6.97
N TYR A 39 -6.45 -0.31 8.04
CA TYR A 39 -5.21 -1.08 8.15
C TYR A 39 -5.14 -2.22 7.14
N THR A 40 -6.27 -2.90 6.89
CA THR A 40 -6.36 -3.97 5.90
C THR A 40 -6.07 -3.43 4.50
N ASP A 41 -6.65 -2.29 4.11
CA ASP A 41 -6.41 -1.67 2.81
C ASP A 41 -4.94 -1.24 2.64
N SER A 42 -4.34 -0.63 3.67
CA SER A 42 -2.91 -0.28 3.64
C SER A 42 -2.02 -1.52 3.53
N SER A 43 -2.37 -2.62 4.20
CA SER A 43 -1.62 -3.86 4.12
C SER A 43 -1.73 -4.48 2.73
N ARG A 44 -2.93 -4.47 2.12
CA ARG A 44 -3.15 -5.00 0.77
C ARG A 44 -2.35 -4.24 -0.29
N MET A 45 -2.36 -2.91 -0.25
CA MET A 45 -1.54 -2.09 -1.16
C MET A 45 -0.05 -2.40 -1.01
N THR A 46 0.44 -2.53 0.23
CA THR A 46 1.86 -2.81 0.47
C THR A 46 2.27 -4.21 -0.01
N THR A 47 1.44 -5.22 0.24
CA THR A 47 1.67 -6.58 -0.25
C THR A 47 1.68 -6.63 -1.78
N GLN A 48 0.73 -5.96 -2.43
CA GLN A 48 0.64 -5.94 -3.89
C GLN A 48 1.80 -5.16 -4.54
N ALA A 49 2.19 -4.01 -3.95
CA ALA A 49 3.37 -3.27 -4.39
C ALA A 49 4.65 -4.11 -4.26
N SER A 50 4.79 -4.87 -3.17
CA SER A 50 5.91 -5.79 -2.97
C SER A 50 5.92 -6.88 -4.05
N PHE A 51 4.76 -7.44 -4.38
CA PHE A 51 4.64 -8.44 -5.44
C PHE A 51 5.13 -7.92 -6.80
N ILE A 52 4.72 -6.71 -7.20
CA ILE A 52 5.17 -6.06 -8.45
C ILE A 52 6.68 -5.79 -8.44
N ALA A 53 7.22 -5.37 -7.29
CA ALA A 53 8.66 -5.15 -7.16
C ALA A 53 9.46 -6.46 -7.26
N TYR A 54 8.97 -7.57 -6.67
CA TYR A 54 9.60 -8.87 -6.76
C TYR A 54 9.60 -9.43 -8.19
N ASP A 55 8.47 -9.31 -8.89
CA ASP A 55 8.36 -9.72 -10.30
C ASP A 55 9.43 -9.05 -11.17
N MET A 56 9.61 -7.73 -11.01
CA MET A 56 10.64 -7.00 -11.75
C MET A 56 12.06 -7.39 -11.33
N LEU A 57 12.32 -7.61 -10.03
CA LEU A 57 13.62 -8.06 -9.55
C LEU A 57 13.99 -9.43 -10.11
N ASP A 58 13.04 -10.35 -10.20
CA ASP A 58 13.25 -11.67 -10.78
C ASP A 58 13.55 -11.59 -12.28
N ARG A 59 12.88 -10.68 -13.01
CA ARG A 59 13.22 -10.38 -14.42
C ARG A 59 14.63 -9.81 -14.59
N ILE A 60 15.04 -8.87 -13.73
CA ILE A 60 16.41 -8.32 -13.72
C ILE A 60 17.45 -9.40 -13.41
N ARG A 61 17.13 -10.36 -12.54
CA ARG A 61 18.00 -11.49 -12.21
C ARG A 61 18.10 -12.49 -13.34
N ALA A 62 16.96 -12.84 -13.96
CA ALA A 62 16.92 -13.73 -15.12
C ALA A 62 17.72 -13.15 -16.30
N ASN A 63 17.67 -11.84 -16.48
CA ASN A 63 18.37 -11.10 -17.53
C ASN A 63 19.54 -10.26 -16.98
N ALA A 64 20.37 -10.85 -16.11
CA ALA A 64 21.41 -10.11 -15.38
C ALA A 64 22.46 -9.39 -16.26
N ALA A 65 22.61 -9.79 -17.53
CA ALA A 65 23.50 -9.15 -18.50
C ALA A 65 22.90 -7.89 -19.15
N ALA A 66 21.58 -7.69 -19.04
CA ALA A 66 20.90 -6.54 -19.61
C ALA A 66 20.97 -5.33 -18.69
N ASP A 67 21.13 -4.14 -19.28
CA ASP A 67 21.14 -2.88 -18.53
C ASP A 67 19.73 -2.33 -18.34
N TYR A 68 19.19 -2.47 -17.12
CA TYR A 68 17.89 -1.94 -16.71
C TYR A 68 17.93 -0.49 -16.18
N SER A 69 19.10 0.16 -16.24
CA SER A 69 19.25 1.59 -15.95
C SER A 69 18.96 2.45 -17.17
N VAL A 70 18.05 2.05 -18.05
CA VAL A 70 17.63 2.82 -19.22
C VAL A 70 16.21 3.36 -19.02
N ALA A 71 15.83 4.40 -19.76
CA ALA A 71 14.46 4.92 -19.71
C ALA A 71 13.44 3.84 -20.05
N ILE A 72 12.28 3.88 -19.41
CA ILE A 72 11.16 2.98 -19.72
C ILE A 72 10.65 3.33 -21.13
N PRO A 73 10.56 2.36 -22.05
CA PRO A 73 10.07 2.61 -23.40
C PRO A 73 8.56 2.90 -23.38
N ALA A 74 8.10 3.73 -24.31
CA ALA A 74 6.68 4.07 -24.44
C ALA A 74 5.83 2.90 -24.96
N GLU A 75 6.47 1.92 -25.60
CA GLU A 75 5.85 0.75 -26.22
C GLU A 75 6.64 -0.51 -25.88
N GLY A 76 5.95 -1.65 -25.78
CA GLY A 76 6.58 -2.95 -25.60
C GLY A 76 7.27 -3.42 -26.87
N ASN A 77 8.46 -4.02 -26.73
CA ASN A 77 9.22 -4.55 -27.84
C ASN A 77 9.52 -6.05 -27.63
N PRO A 78 8.76 -6.97 -28.25
CA PRO A 78 8.98 -8.41 -28.13
C PRO A 78 10.35 -8.89 -28.63
N GLY A 79 11.05 -8.09 -29.46
CA GLY A 79 12.40 -8.37 -29.93
C GLY A 79 13.50 -8.00 -28.92
N ASN A 80 13.16 -7.24 -27.88
CA ASN A 80 14.08 -6.85 -26.81
C ASN A 80 13.42 -7.13 -25.45
N VAL A 81 13.81 -8.25 -24.83
CA VAL A 81 13.25 -8.73 -23.56
C VAL A 81 13.30 -7.65 -22.47
N ARG A 82 14.39 -6.88 -22.38
CA ARG A 82 14.51 -5.80 -21.39
C ARG A 82 13.46 -4.70 -21.61
N ASP A 83 13.28 -4.27 -22.86
CA ASP A 83 12.34 -3.19 -23.18
C ASP A 83 10.90 -3.65 -22.93
N GLN A 84 10.59 -4.91 -23.28
CA GLN A 84 9.31 -5.54 -22.93
C GLN A 84 9.12 -5.62 -21.40
N ASP A 85 10.16 -6.03 -20.66
CA ASP A 85 10.09 -6.15 -19.20
C ASP A 85 9.77 -4.80 -18.53
N LEU A 86 10.44 -3.73 -18.97
CA LEU A 86 10.22 -2.38 -18.46
C LEU A 86 8.83 -1.83 -18.82
N TYR A 87 8.35 -2.11 -20.03
CA TYR A 87 6.99 -1.73 -20.47
C TYR A 87 5.92 -2.43 -19.64
N ASP A 88 6.04 -3.76 -19.46
CA ASP A 88 5.11 -4.56 -18.67
C ASP A 88 5.10 -4.10 -17.19
N PHE A 89 6.28 -3.83 -16.62
CA PHE A 89 6.39 -3.30 -15.26
C PHE A 89 5.67 -1.96 -15.10
N ALA A 90 5.82 -1.05 -16.07
CA ALA A 90 5.12 0.22 -16.07
C ALA A 90 3.60 0.06 -16.21
N ALA A 91 3.15 -0.86 -17.06
CA ALA A 91 1.74 -1.19 -17.22
C ALA A 91 1.13 -1.79 -15.93
N ASN A 92 1.87 -2.69 -15.26
CA ASN A 92 1.46 -3.28 -13.99
C ASN A 92 1.33 -2.23 -12.87
N ILE A 93 2.26 -1.27 -12.80
CA ILE A 93 2.17 -0.14 -11.86
C ILE A 93 0.95 0.73 -12.16
N ALA A 94 0.70 1.05 -13.44
CA ALA A 94 -0.45 1.87 -13.84
C ALA A 94 -1.80 1.17 -13.55
N SER A 95 -1.87 -0.16 -13.74
CA SER A 95 -3.04 -0.96 -13.38
C SER A 95 -3.28 -1.00 -11.87
N PHE A 96 -2.21 -1.12 -11.07
CA PHE A 96 -2.28 -1.19 -9.61
C PHE A 96 -2.64 0.15 -8.93
N ALA A 97 -1.96 1.23 -9.31
CA ALA A 97 -2.05 2.52 -8.63
C ALA A 97 -2.90 3.56 -9.39
N GLY A 98 -3.47 3.18 -10.54
CA GLY A 98 -4.35 4.01 -11.35
C GLY A 98 -3.61 4.93 -12.34
N PRO A 99 -4.34 5.71 -13.15
CA PRO A 99 -3.79 6.45 -14.29
C PRO A 99 -2.80 7.57 -13.93
N ALA A 100 -2.68 7.93 -12.65
CA ALA A 100 -1.71 8.91 -12.17
C ALA A 100 -0.38 8.27 -11.70
N ALA A 101 -0.31 6.94 -11.60
CA ALA A 101 0.88 6.23 -11.18
C ALA A 101 1.98 6.31 -12.25
N ARG A 102 3.21 6.48 -11.81
CA ARG A 102 4.39 6.54 -12.70
C ARG A 102 5.40 5.49 -12.27
N ALA A 103 5.83 4.68 -13.22
CA ALA A 103 7.01 3.85 -13.07
C ALA A 103 8.25 4.65 -13.48
N ALA A 104 9.37 4.41 -12.81
CA ALA A 104 10.64 5.03 -13.10
C ALA A 104 11.74 3.96 -13.04
N SER A 105 12.68 4.03 -13.97
CA SER A 105 13.92 3.25 -13.92
C SER A 105 15.02 4.02 -13.19
N ALA A 106 16.08 3.32 -12.77
CA ALA A 106 17.14 3.91 -11.95
C ALA A 106 17.89 5.10 -12.59
N SER A 107 17.87 5.25 -13.92
CA SER A 107 18.45 6.42 -14.61
C SER A 107 17.47 7.53 -14.92
N SER A 108 16.16 7.24 -14.86
CA SER A 108 15.18 8.29 -14.96
C SER A 108 15.25 9.11 -13.68
N SER A 109 15.83 10.30 -13.77
CA SER A 109 15.60 11.34 -12.78
C SER A 109 14.10 11.48 -12.67
N MET A 110 13.52 10.91 -11.61
CA MET A 110 12.08 10.89 -11.37
C MET A 110 11.65 12.34 -11.12
N SER A 111 11.41 13.09 -12.20
CA SER A 111 10.74 14.37 -12.18
C SER A 111 9.26 14.09 -11.97
N THR A 112 8.91 13.76 -10.73
CA THR A 112 7.52 13.73 -10.28
C THR A 112 6.89 15.11 -10.53
N PRO A 113 5.67 15.21 -11.05
CA PRO A 113 4.87 16.43 -10.92
C PRO A 113 4.42 16.67 -9.48
N PHE A 114 4.58 15.67 -8.60
CA PHE A 114 4.13 15.67 -7.21
C PHE A 114 5.32 15.77 -6.24
N ALA A 115 6.31 16.60 -6.56
CA ALA A 115 7.29 17.05 -5.57
C ALA A 115 6.76 18.34 -4.96
N SER A 116 6.44 18.32 -3.66
CA SER A 116 6.63 19.53 -2.86
C SER A 116 8.10 19.94 -2.95
N PRO A 117 8.43 21.23 -2.99
CA PRO A 117 9.81 21.69 -3.19
C PRO A 117 10.63 21.28 -1.97
N GLY A 118 11.62 20.40 -2.13
CA GLY A 118 12.61 20.21 -1.07
C GLY A 118 13.43 18.92 -1.07
N THR A 119 12.84 17.75 -1.31
CA THR A 119 13.60 16.50 -1.15
C THR A 119 12.93 15.36 -1.92
N THR A 120 13.41 15.07 -3.12
CA THR A 120 13.32 13.72 -3.65
C THR A 120 14.56 12.95 -3.17
N PRO A 121 14.43 11.79 -2.52
CA PRO A 121 15.52 10.85 -2.45
C PRO A 121 15.73 10.35 -3.89
N VAL A 122 16.68 10.94 -4.60
CA VAL A 122 17.21 10.33 -5.82
C VAL A 122 17.83 9.01 -5.37
N PRO A 123 17.40 7.85 -5.93
CA PRO A 123 18.07 6.60 -5.62
C PRO A 123 19.55 6.75 -6.00
N LYS A 124 20.45 6.60 -5.01
CA LYS A 124 21.89 6.52 -5.28
C LYS A 124 22.10 5.41 -6.30
N ALA A 125 22.86 5.70 -7.35
CA ALA A 125 23.20 4.80 -8.45
C ALA A 125 23.36 3.35 -7.98
N GLY A 126 22.34 2.53 -8.27
CA GLY A 126 22.21 1.17 -7.76
C GLY A 126 20.96 0.51 -8.33
N ARG A 127 21.01 -0.82 -8.47
CA ARG A 127 19.97 -1.67 -9.09
C ARG A 127 18.69 -1.79 -8.24
N ALA A 128 18.25 -0.74 -7.56
CA ALA A 128 17.08 -0.77 -6.69
C ALA A 128 15.77 -0.64 -7.49
N ALA A 129 14.76 -1.43 -7.13
CA ALA A 129 13.39 -1.26 -7.60
C ALA A 129 12.58 -0.54 -6.52
N CYS A 130 11.93 0.57 -6.89
CA CYS A 130 11.08 1.36 -5.99
C CYS A 130 9.66 1.48 -6.56
N VAL A 131 8.67 1.29 -5.70
CA VAL A 131 7.25 1.53 -6.03
C VAL A 131 6.74 2.63 -5.10
N ALA A 132 6.12 3.66 -5.68
CA ALA A 132 5.52 4.78 -4.96
C ALA A 132 4.03 4.88 -5.28
N TRP A 133 3.21 5.17 -4.27
CA TRP A 133 1.77 5.40 -4.44
C TRP A 133 1.24 6.42 -3.44
N SER A 134 0.10 7.05 -3.77
CA SER A 134 -0.64 7.95 -2.89
C SER A 134 -1.88 7.26 -2.33
N SER A 135 -2.05 7.26 -1.00
CA SER A 135 -3.32 6.82 -0.39
C SER A 135 -4.34 7.96 -0.36
N ALA A 136 -5.60 7.69 -0.68
CA ALA A 136 -6.70 8.66 -0.64
C ALA A 136 -7.02 9.22 0.77
N ALA A 137 -6.39 8.71 1.83
CA ALA A 137 -6.68 9.04 3.24
C ALA A 137 -6.13 10.41 3.73
N GLY A 138 -6.04 11.42 2.86
CA GLY A 138 -5.93 12.83 3.26
C GLY A 138 -4.65 13.27 3.99
N LEU A 139 -3.64 12.41 4.15
CA LEU A 139 -2.31 12.83 4.56
C LEU A 139 -1.33 12.55 3.42
N GLN A 140 -0.77 13.61 2.85
CA GLN A 140 0.34 13.57 1.89
C GLN A 140 1.61 12.99 2.55
N ARG A 141 1.60 11.69 2.85
CA ARG A 141 2.81 10.93 3.14
C ARG A 141 3.07 10.02 1.97
N ASN A 142 3.99 10.44 1.11
CA ASN A 142 4.58 9.60 0.07
C ASN A 142 5.20 8.38 0.77
N ARG A 143 4.54 7.23 0.67
CA ARG A 143 5.11 5.96 1.12
C ARG A 143 5.82 5.33 -0.07
N GLU A 144 7.11 5.16 0.06
CA GLU A 144 7.96 4.48 -0.91
C GLU A 144 8.27 3.08 -0.36
N ALA A 145 8.07 2.05 -1.17
CA ALA A 145 8.61 0.73 -0.93
C ALA A 145 9.81 0.55 -1.85
N CYS A 146 11.02 0.76 -1.31
CA CYS A 146 12.28 0.52 -2.01
C CYS A 146 12.96 -0.72 -1.43
N ARG A 147 13.28 -1.69 -2.29
CA ARG A 147 14.04 -2.89 -1.89
C ARG A 147 15.30 -2.99 -2.74
N GLU A 148 16.46 -2.98 -2.08
CA GLU A 148 17.74 -3.20 -2.75
C GLU A 148 17.90 -4.68 -3.14
N PRO A 149 18.49 -4.98 -4.31
CA PRO A 149 18.75 -6.35 -4.71
C PRO A 149 19.92 -6.93 -3.90
N GLY A 150 19.60 -7.55 -2.77
CA GLY A 150 20.49 -8.48 -2.07
C GLY A 150 21.73 -7.85 -1.43
N ARG A 151 21.75 -7.88 -0.10
CA ARG A 151 22.95 -8.27 0.63
C ARG A 151 22.74 -9.67 1.17
#